data_AF-T2J6J2-F1
#
_entry.id   AF-T2J6J2-F1
#
_cell.length_a   1.000
_cell.length_b   1.000
_cell.length_c   1.000
_cell.angle_alpha   90.00
_cell.angle_beta   90.00
_cell.angle_gamma   90.00
#
_symmetry.space_group_name_H-M   'P 1'
#
loop_
_entity.id
_entity.type
_entity.pdbx_description
1 polymer ?
#
loop_
_entity_poly.entity_id
_entity_poly.type
_entity_poly.pdbx_seq_one_letter_code
_entity_poly.pdbx_strand_id
1 'polypeptide(L)'
;MGPGVVEAFYYGYEKIETKDYDFIGKLDADLKLPAKYFETLLDLFDQDSYLGAASGKSFLEEDGKLVEERSSDEMVAGQINFYRRKCFEDIGGFVREVHWDGIAYHRARIKGWRTKSIRHPDLNFIHQRLMGSSYKGIFTGRLSWGKGQYFMGTHPLYIFAIGVYRMFEKPFIIGGIFIVIGYFQAMLQGMARYDDLEFRKSLHAWQMARLKLGKPLESIPPGQPDMS
;
A
#
# COMPACT_ATOMS: atom_id res chain seq x y z
N MET A 1 2.45 -1.98 -8.32
CA MET A 1 3.39 -0.95 -8.80
C MET A 1 4.77 -1.57 -9.00
N GLY A 2 5.48 -1.18 -10.06
CA GLY A 2 6.85 -1.63 -10.35
C GLY A 2 7.92 -0.64 -9.86
N PRO A 3 9.20 -0.99 -9.97
CA PRO A 3 10.32 -0.19 -9.42
C PRO A 3 10.46 1.19 -10.06
N GLY A 4 10.05 1.38 -11.33
CA GLY A 4 10.21 2.65 -12.04
C GLY A 4 9.51 3.85 -11.37
N VAL A 5 8.39 3.63 -10.68
CA VAL A 5 7.70 4.69 -9.91
C VAL A 5 8.56 5.15 -8.73
N VAL A 6 9.24 4.21 -8.07
CA VAL A 6 10.12 4.49 -6.93
C VAL A 6 11.39 5.20 -7.39
N GLU A 7 11.96 4.82 -8.53
CA GLU A 7 13.11 5.55 -9.11
C GLU A 7 12.75 6.99 -9.44
N ALA A 8 11.60 7.24 -10.07
CA ALA A 8 11.15 8.59 -10.37
C ALA A 8 10.93 9.42 -9.09
N PHE A 9 10.38 8.80 -8.04
CA PHE A 9 10.26 9.43 -6.74
C PHE A 9 11.64 9.80 -6.16
N TYR A 10 12.60 8.87 -6.14
CA TYR A 10 13.92 9.15 -5.58
C TYR A 10 14.71 10.18 -6.40
N TYR A 11 14.55 10.19 -7.72
CA TYR A 11 15.13 11.23 -8.56
C TYR A 11 14.67 12.64 -8.16
N GLY A 12 13.41 12.79 -7.75
CA GLY A 12 12.88 14.04 -7.20
C GLY A 12 13.37 14.27 -5.77
N TYR A 13 13.26 13.26 -4.91
CA TYR A 13 13.64 13.34 -3.50
C TYR A 13 15.11 13.74 -3.28
N GLU A 14 16.03 13.16 -4.06
CA GLU A 14 17.47 13.42 -3.98
C GLU A 14 17.85 14.84 -4.42
N LYS A 15 16.94 15.57 -5.08
CA LYS A 15 17.12 16.98 -5.47
C LYS A 15 16.55 17.98 -4.46
N ILE A 16 15.88 17.51 -3.42
CA ILE A 16 15.41 18.40 -2.36
C ILE A 16 16.64 18.85 -1.56
N GLU A 17 17.01 20.12 -1.69
CA GLU A 17 18.21 20.68 -1.06
C GLU A 17 18.05 20.84 0.47
N THR A 18 16.82 21.07 0.93
CA THR A 18 16.51 21.25 2.33
C THR A 18 16.10 19.94 3.00
N LYS A 19 16.55 19.76 4.23
CA LYS A 19 16.04 18.75 5.15
C LYS A 19 15.12 19.39 6.20
N ASP A 20 14.58 20.56 5.95
CA ASP A 20 13.68 21.26 6.86
C ASP A 20 12.24 21.08 6.40
N TYR A 21 11.68 19.91 6.73
CA TYR A 21 10.30 19.52 6.43
C TYR A 21 9.83 18.44 7.40
N ASP A 22 8.53 18.43 7.68
CA ASP A 22 7.89 17.47 8.60
C ASP A 22 7.26 16.28 7.86
N PHE A 23 6.91 16.48 6.59
CA PHE A 23 6.18 15.51 5.78
C PHE A 23 6.78 15.33 4.39
N ILE A 24 6.62 14.12 3.86
CA ILE A 24 6.98 13.78 2.49
C ILE A 24 5.80 13.17 1.75
N GLY A 25 5.52 13.72 0.56
CA GLY A 25 4.44 13.29 -0.31
C GLY A 25 4.97 12.65 -1.60
N LYS A 26 4.36 11.54 -2.00
CA LYS A 26 4.44 11.00 -3.36
C LYS A 26 3.03 10.98 -3.95
N LEU A 27 2.86 11.53 -5.13
CA LEU A 27 1.59 11.62 -5.84
C LEU A 27 1.77 11.19 -7.29
N ASP A 28 0.87 10.37 -7.81
CA ASP A 28 0.76 10.17 -9.26
C ASP A 28 0.18 11.44 -9.91
N ALA A 29 0.54 11.66 -11.18
CA ALA A 29 0.15 12.87 -11.91
C ALA A 29 -1.31 12.89 -12.37
N ASP A 30 -1.99 11.74 -12.29
CA ASP A 30 -3.36 11.50 -12.77
C ASP A 30 -4.38 11.47 -11.62
N LEU A 31 -4.14 12.25 -10.57
CA LEU A 31 -5.01 12.34 -9.40
C LEU A 31 -5.76 13.67 -9.35
N LYS A 32 -7.07 13.59 -9.11
CA LYS A 32 -7.90 14.75 -8.76
C LYS A 32 -8.22 14.72 -7.27
N LEU A 33 -7.64 15.68 -6.55
CA LEU A 33 -7.80 15.83 -5.10
C LEU A 33 -8.88 16.86 -4.76
N PRO A 34 -9.62 16.68 -3.65
CA PRO A 34 -10.40 17.74 -3.02
C PRO A 34 -9.52 18.92 -2.56
N ALA A 35 -10.10 20.11 -2.47
CA ALA A 35 -9.36 21.33 -2.11
C ALA A 35 -8.70 21.26 -0.72
N LYS A 36 -9.33 20.57 0.24
CA LYS A 36 -8.89 20.45 1.63
C LYS A 36 -8.05 19.20 1.92
N TYR A 37 -7.55 18.51 0.89
CA TYR A 37 -6.91 17.21 1.06
C TYR A 37 -5.75 17.23 2.06
N PHE A 38 -4.78 18.13 1.86
CA PHE A 38 -3.61 18.20 2.74
C PHE A 38 -3.92 18.84 4.09
N GLU A 39 -4.80 19.85 4.15
CA GLU A 39 -5.31 20.42 5.41
C GLU A 39 -5.90 19.30 6.30
N THR A 40 -6.81 18.50 5.74
CA THR A 40 -7.45 17.40 6.46
C THR A 40 -6.45 16.31 6.85
N LEU A 41 -5.44 16.02 6.01
CA LEU A 41 -4.39 15.09 6.39
C LEU A 41 -3.60 15.61 7.58
N LEU A 42 -3.14 16.87 7.54
CA LEU A 42 -2.36 17.47 8.61
C LEU A 42 -3.13 17.42 9.96
N ASP A 43 -4.41 17.78 9.94
CA ASP A 43 -5.28 17.66 11.13
C ASP A 43 -5.29 16.24 11.72
N LEU A 44 -5.23 15.20 10.88
CA LEU A 44 -5.18 13.81 11.33
C LEU A 44 -3.82 13.41 11.90
N PHE A 45 -2.72 13.98 11.38
CA PHE A 45 -1.38 13.76 11.94
C PHE A 45 -1.23 14.44 13.29
N ASP A 46 -1.82 15.62 13.48
CA ASP A 46 -1.81 16.36 14.75
C ASP A 46 -2.58 15.62 15.85
N GLN A 47 -3.58 14.83 15.49
CA GLN A 47 -4.37 14.02 16.44
C GLN A 47 -3.67 12.72 16.86
N ASP A 48 -2.64 12.29 16.13
CA ASP A 48 -2.03 10.97 16.31
C ASP A 48 -0.52 11.01 16.01
N SER A 49 0.29 11.19 17.06
CA SER A 49 1.75 11.22 16.98
C SER A 49 2.35 9.91 16.46
N TYR A 50 1.59 8.81 16.46
CA TYR A 50 1.98 7.52 15.91
C TYR A 50 1.44 7.29 14.49
N LEU A 51 0.66 8.21 13.92
CA LEU A 51 0.32 8.19 12.50
C LEU A 51 1.59 8.52 11.71
N GLY A 52 2.16 7.49 11.10
CA GLY A 52 3.39 7.59 10.30
C GLY A 52 3.10 7.86 8.83
N ALA A 53 1.97 7.37 8.32
CA ALA A 53 1.55 7.64 6.95
C ALA A 53 0.04 7.56 6.77
N ALA A 54 -0.50 8.38 5.88
CA ALA A 54 -1.92 8.37 5.58
C ALA A 54 -2.23 8.70 4.13
N SER A 55 -3.41 8.29 3.69
CA SER A 55 -4.01 8.70 2.44
C SER A 55 -5.54 8.73 2.57
N GLY A 56 -6.20 9.34 1.59
CA GLY A 56 -7.61 9.05 1.33
C GLY A 56 -7.87 7.67 0.71
N LYS A 57 -9.14 7.43 0.36
CA LYS A 57 -9.57 6.32 -0.50
C LYS A 57 -9.56 6.74 -1.97
N SER A 58 -9.15 5.82 -2.85
CA SER A 58 -9.14 6.02 -4.31
C SER A 58 -10.50 5.69 -4.91
N PHE A 59 -10.96 6.51 -5.84
CA PHE A 59 -12.18 6.30 -6.61
C PHE A 59 -11.88 6.39 -8.11
N LEU A 60 -12.53 5.55 -8.90
CA LEU A 60 -12.60 5.66 -10.34
C LEU A 60 -13.91 6.31 -10.73
N GLU A 61 -13.89 7.06 -11.83
CA GLU A 61 -15.11 7.54 -12.47
C GLU A 61 -15.49 6.55 -13.60
N GLU A 62 -16.58 5.83 -13.41
CA GLU A 62 -17.14 4.87 -14.37
C GLU A 62 -18.60 5.26 -14.67
N ASP A 63 -18.92 5.54 -15.94
CA ASP A 63 -20.27 5.92 -16.39
C ASP A 63 -20.93 7.03 -15.55
N GLY A 64 -20.14 8.05 -15.18
CA GLY A 64 -20.59 9.19 -14.35
C GLY A 64 -20.80 8.85 -12.87
N LYS A 65 -20.34 7.67 -12.41
CA LYS A 65 -20.40 7.25 -11.01
C LYS A 65 -19.00 7.05 -10.44
N LEU A 66 -18.85 7.41 -9.16
CA LEU A 66 -17.63 7.12 -8.42
C LEU A 66 -17.67 5.69 -7.87
N VAL A 67 -16.72 4.88 -8.29
CA VAL A 67 -16.52 3.50 -7.85
C VAL A 67 -15.23 3.44 -7.06
N GLU A 68 -15.30 3.07 -5.79
CA GLU A 68 -14.12 2.95 -4.94
C GLU A 68 -13.21 1.81 -5.39
N GLU A 69 -11.91 2.09 -5.49
CA GLU A 69 -10.89 1.06 -5.63
C GLU A 69 -10.63 0.43 -4.26
N ARG A 70 -10.96 -0.85 -4.14
CA ARG A 70 -10.86 -1.56 -2.86
C ARG A 70 -9.42 -1.56 -2.34
N SER A 71 -9.26 -1.06 -1.12
CA SER A 71 -8.00 -0.99 -0.36
C SER A 71 -8.26 -1.27 1.12
N SER A 72 -7.27 -1.82 1.82
CA SER A 72 -7.35 -1.98 3.28
C SER A 72 -7.33 -0.62 3.96
N ASP A 73 -8.08 -0.43 5.04
CA ASP A 73 -8.05 0.81 5.84
C ASP A 73 -6.70 1.06 6.52
N GLU A 74 -5.87 0.02 6.64
CA GLU A 74 -4.51 0.10 7.20
C GLU A 74 -3.45 0.42 6.14
N MET A 75 -3.76 0.27 4.85
CA MET A 75 -2.78 0.40 3.76
C MET A 75 -2.88 1.77 3.11
N VAL A 76 -1.78 2.52 3.07
CA VAL A 76 -1.69 3.77 2.32
C VAL A 76 -1.84 3.48 0.82
N ALA A 77 -2.63 4.29 0.11
CA ALA A 77 -2.87 4.09 -1.31
C ALA A 77 -1.56 4.27 -2.11
N GLY A 78 -1.19 3.30 -2.97
CA GLY A 78 0.04 3.37 -3.76
C GLY A 78 0.13 4.61 -4.67
N GLN A 79 -1.03 5.15 -5.07
CA GLN A 79 -1.13 6.34 -5.91
C GLN A 79 -0.72 7.62 -5.18
N ILE A 80 -1.08 7.72 -3.90
CA ILE A 80 -0.83 8.89 -3.05
C ILE A 80 -0.38 8.46 -1.67
N ASN A 81 0.88 8.77 -1.37
CA ASN A 81 1.53 8.44 -0.13
C ASN A 81 1.93 9.73 0.57
N PHE A 82 1.44 9.95 1.78
CA PHE A 82 1.83 11.10 2.60
C PHE A 82 2.35 10.58 3.93
N TYR A 83 3.64 10.79 4.18
CA TYR A 83 4.37 10.23 5.31
C TYR A 83 4.86 11.36 6.20
N ARG A 84 4.73 11.17 7.52
CA ARG A 84 5.55 11.88 8.49
C ARG A 84 7.01 11.52 8.23
N ARG A 85 7.88 12.51 8.14
CA ARG A 85 9.29 12.33 7.80
C ARG A 85 9.97 11.29 8.69
N LYS A 86 9.78 11.38 10.00
CA LYS A 86 10.35 10.43 10.96
C LYS A 86 9.98 8.98 10.65
N CYS A 87 8.70 8.72 10.31
CA CYS A 87 8.28 7.40 9.89
C CYS A 87 8.98 6.97 8.60
N PHE A 88 9.09 7.86 7.60
CA PHE A 88 9.76 7.55 6.34
C PHE A 88 11.26 7.22 6.53
N GLU A 89 11.94 7.93 7.42
CA GLU A 89 13.33 7.68 7.80
C GLU A 89 13.49 6.38 8.60
N ASP A 90 12.62 6.12 9.59
CA ASP A 90 12.64 4.92 10.43
C ASP A 90 12.47 3.63 9.62
N ILE A 91 11.65 3.67 8.56
CA ILE A 91 11.48 2.54 7.64
C ILE A 91 12.58 2.48 6.58
N GLY A 92 13.53 3.42 6.54
CA GLY A 92 14.60 3.46 5.54
C GLY A 92 14.11 3.78 4.12
N GLY A 93 13.02 4.54 4.00
CA GLY A 93 12.41 4.92 2.73
C GLY A 93 11.72 3.77 1.98
N PHE A 94 11.29 4.08 0.75
CA PHE A 94 10.73 3.09 -0.17
C PHE A 94 11.81 2.18 -0.76
N VAL A 95 11.50 0.88 -0.86
CA VAL A 95 12.37 -0.08 -1.55
C VAL A 95 12.16 0.03 -3.06
N ARG A 96 13.24 -0.14 -3.85
CA ARG A 96 13.21 -0.12 -5.32
C ARG A 96 12.76 -1.47 -5.90
N GLU A 97 11.65 -1.98 -5.39
CA GLU A 97 11.19 -3.34 -5.67
C GLU A 97 9.68 -3.36 -5.97
N VAL A 98 9.20 -4.49 -6.50
CA VAL A 98 7.75 -4.70 -6.64
C VAL A 98 7.08 -4.71 -5.28
N HIS A 99 5.83 -4.23 -5.20
CA HIS A 99 5.09 -4.11 -3.93
C HIS A 99 5.78 -3.23 -2.88
N TRP A 100 6.57 -2.24 -3.29
CA TRP A 100 7.21 -1.27 -2.41
C TRP A 100 6.26 -0.62 -1.40
N ASP A 101 5.01 -0.37 -1.81
CA ASP A 101 3.94 0.24 -1.00
C ASP A 101 3.49 -0.69 0.13
N GLY A 102 3.26 -1.97 -0.18
CA GLY A 102 2.98 -3.01 0.80
C GLY A 102 4.15 -3.23 1.75
N ILE A 103 5.38 -3.20 1.24
CA ILE A 103 6.60 -3.32 2.05
C ILE A 103 6.74 -2.13 3.00
N ALA A 104 6.56 -0.89 2.51
CA ALA A 104 6.61 0.32 3.33
C ALA A 104 5.57 0.29 4.46
N TYR A 105 4.32 -0.10 4.13
CA TYR A 105 3.26 -0.32 5.10
C TYR A 105 3.68 -1.29 6.22
N HIS A 106 4.17 -2.48 5.86
CA HIS A 106 4.55 -3.47 6.85
C HIS A 106 5.79 -3.07 7.66
N ARG A 107 6.75 -2.36 7.05
CA ARG A 107 7.92 -1.79 7.77
C ARG A 107 7.50 -0.70 8.75
N ALA A 108 6.55 0.17 8.39
CA ALA A 108 6.00 1.18 9.29
C ALA A 108 5.41 0.52 10.54
N ARG A 109 4.60 -0.51 10.34
CA ARG A 109 4.01 -1.30 11.44
C ARG A 109 5.05 -1.97 12.33
N ILE A 110 6.12 -2.55 11.76
CA ILE A 110 7.25 -3.12 12.51
C ILE A 110 7.94 -2.07 13.38
N LYS A 111 8.04 -0.84 12.87
CA LYS A 111 8.64 0.31 13.57
C LYS A 111 7.68 0.98 14.56
N GLY A 112 6.49 0.42 14.80
CA GLY A 112 5.51 0.97 15.73
C GLY A 112 4.72 2.15 15.19
N TRP A 113 4.76 2.39 13.88
CA TRP A 113 3.96 3.42 13.22
C TRP A 113 2.62 2.86 12.75
N ARG A 114 1.57 3.68 12.90
CA ARG A 114 0.26 3.46 12.30
C ARG A 114 0.22 4.04 10.90
N THR A 115 -0.48 3.34 10.01
CA THR A 115 -0.80 3.82 8.68
C THR A 115 -2.30 3.74 8.45
N LYS A 116 -2.87 4.67 7.68
CA LYS A 116 -4.31 4.70 7.41
C LYS A 116 -4.63 5.07 5.97
N SER A 117 -5.65 4.42 5.41
CA SER A 117 -6.39 4.90 4.25
C SER A 117 -7.82 5.22 4.66
N ILE A 118 -8.19 6.49 4.54
CA ILE A 118 -9.32 7.08 5.25
C ILE A 118 -10.40 7.45 4.25
N ARG A 119 -11.64 7.01 4.52
CA ARG A 119 -12.81 7.48 3.79
C ARG A 119 -13.28 8.79 4.43
N HIS A 120 -13.13 9.90 3.72
CA HIS A 120 -13.56 11.21 4.16
C HIS A 120 -13.86 12.10 2.94
N PRO A 121 -14.92 12.94 2.92
CA PRO A 121 -15.24 13.78 1.77
C PRO A 121 -14.06 14.63 1.27
N ASP A 122 -13.26 15.17 2.18
CA ASP A 122 -12.08 15.98 1.86
C ASP A 122 -10.81 15.16 1.54
N LEU A 123 -10.84 13.83 1.74
CA LEU A 123 -9.71 12.95 1.42
C LEU A 123 -9.99 12.00 0.25
N ASN A 124 -11.25 11.75 -0.12
CA ASN A 124 -11.57 10.86 -1.23
C ASN A 124 -11.07 11.47 -2.53
N PHE A 125 -10.15 10.79 -3.22
CA PHE A 125 -9.54 11.30 -4.45
C PHE A 125 -9.95 10.45 -5.66
N ILE A 126 -9.96 11.07 -6.83
CA ILE A 126 -10.28 10.41 -8.09
C ILE A 126 -8.98 10.06 -8.82
N HIS A 127 -8.82 8.79 -9.15
CA HIS A 127 -7.73 8.27 -9.96
C HIS A 127 -8.17 8.23 -11.43
N GLN A 128 -7.56 9.07 -12.25
CA GLN A 128 -7.92 9.25 -13.65
C GLN A 128 -7.27 8.14 -14.49
N ARG A 129 -8.03 7.10 -14.84
CA ARG A 129 -7.53 6.10 -15.79
C ARG A 129 -7.45 6.68 -17.20
N LEU A 130 -6.33 6.41 -17.88
CA LEU A 130 -6.27 6.48 -19.33
C LEU A 130 -7.35 5.56 -19.92
N MET A 131 -8.25 6.11 -20.75
CA MET A 131 -9.26 5.33 -21.46
C MET A 131 -8.58 4.21 -22.28
N GLY A 132 -9.03 2.96 -22.12
CA GLY A 132 -8.58 1.82 -22.93
C GLY A 132 -7.71 0.77 -22.25
N SER A 133 -7.65 0.69 -20.92
CA SER A 133 -6.99 -0.43 -20.22
C SER A 133 -7.65 -1.77 -20.60
N SER A 134 -7.04 -2.51 -21.54
CA SER A 134 -7.63 -3.72 -22.12
C SER A 134 -7.79 -4.85 -21.09
N TYR A 135 -8.80 -5.70 -21.28
CA TYR A 135 -9.00 -6.93 -20.52
C TYR A 135 -7.76 -7.84 -20.50
N LYS A 136 -6.93 -7.83 -21.55
CA LYS A 136 -5.67 -8.60 -21.61
C LYS A 136 -4.65 -8.14 -20.56
N GLY A 137 -4.62 -6.84 -20.22
CA GLY A 137 -3.74 -6.29 -19.18
C GLY A 137 -4.17 -6.65 -17.75
N ILE A 138 -5.45 -7.00 -17.55
CA ILE A 138 -5.96 -7.33 -16.22
C ILE A 138 -5.39 -8.67 -15.74
N PHE A 139 -5.38 -9.70 -16.59
CA PHE A 139 -4.87 -11.02 -16.23
C PHE A 139 -3.36 -11.01 -15.95
N THR A 140 -2.58 -10.36 -16.81
CA THR A 140 -1.14 -10.19 -16.62
C THR A 140 -0.85 -9.37 -15.36
N GLY A 141 -1.68 -8.36 -15.07
CA GLY A 141 -1.63 -7.59 -13.82
C GLY A 141 -1.88 -8.46 -12.59
N ARG A 142 -2.90 -9.33 -12.60
CA ARG A 142 -3.22 -10.23 -11.48
C ARG A 142 -2.13 -11.28 -11.25
N LEU A 143 -1.56 -11.86 -12.31
CA LEU A 143 -0.40 -12.75 -12.23
C LEU A 143 0.82 -12.03 -11.62
N SER A 144 1.13 -10.84 -12.13
CA SER A 144 2.24 -10.03 -11.64
C SER A 144 2.04 -9.63 -10.17
N TRP A 145 0.79 -9.38 -9.78
CA TRP A 145 0.43 -9.12 -8.38
C TRP A 145 0.71 -10.34 -7.50
N GLY A 146 0.27 -11.54 -7.92
CA GLY A 146 0.59 -12.80 -7.23
C GLY A 146 2.10 -13.06 -7.09
N LYS A 147 2.86 -12.83 -8.17
CA LYS A 147 4.33 -12.92 -8.17
C LYS A 147 4.96 -11.96 -7.16
N GLY A 148 4.48 -10.72 -7.11
CA GLY A 148 4.98 -9.75 -6.15
C GLY A 148 4.58 -10.03 -4.70
N GLN A 149 3.45 -10.69 -4.45
CA GLN A 149 3.12 -11.22 -3.12
C GLN A 149 4.09 -12.32 -2.68
N TYR A 150 4.50 -13.19 -3.61
CA TYR A 150 5.53 -14.18 -3.34
C TYR A 150 6.87 -13.51 -3.02
N PHE A 151 7.28 -12.52 -3.83
CA PHE A 151 8.46 -11.70 -3.56
C PHE A 151 8.40 -11.07 -2.18
N MET A 152 7.36 -10.30 -1.84
CA MET A 152 7.22 -9.67 -0.51
C MET A 152 7.31 -10.67 0.65
N GLY A 153 7.03 -11.94 0.39
CA GLY A 153 7.19 -13.01 1.36
C GLY A 153 5.89 -13.42 2.02
N THR A 154 4.75 -13.17 1.38
CA THR A 154 3.42 -13.59 1.87
C THR A 154 3.36 -15.10 2.13
N HIS A 155 2.58 -15.51 3.12
CA HIS A 155 2.36 -16.90 3.49
C HIS A 155 1.40 -17.61 2.49
N PRO A 156 1.67 -18.87 2.06
CA PRO A 156 0.81 -19.59 1.11
C PRO A 156 -0.67 -19.70 1.50
N LEU A 157 -0.95 -19.92 2.78
CA LEU A 157 -2.34 -19.96 3.28
C LEU A 157 -3.05 -18.61 3.13
N TYR A 158 -2.32 -17.51 3.35
CA TYR A 158 -2.87 -16.16 3.26
C TYR A 158 -3.15 -15.78 1.81
N ILE A 159 -2.24 -16.07 0.88
CA ILE A 159 -2.49 -15.78 -0.54
C ILE A 159 -3.65 -16.60 -1.10
N PHE A 160 -3.85 -17.84 -0.63
CA PHE A 160 -5.02 -18.64 -1.01
C PHE A 160 -6.32 -18.00 -0.52
N ALA A 161 -6.36 -17.59 0.76
CA ALA A 161 -7.52 -16.89 1.33
C ALA A 161 -7.82 -15.57 0.59
N ILE A 162 -6.80 -14.77 0.27
CA ILE A 162 -6.94 -13.56 -0.53
C ILE A 162 -7.41 -13.87 -1.95
N GLY A 163 -6.89 -14.94 -2.55
CA GLY A 163 -7.33 -15.43 -3.85
C GLY A 163 -8.83 -15.68 -3.87
N VAL A 164 -9.35 -16.45 -2.90
CA VAL A 164 -10.79 -16.72 -2.74
C VAL A 164 -11.57 -15.43 -2.48
N TYR A 165 -11.11 -14.58 -1.57
CA TYR A 165 -11.76 -13.30 -1.26
C TYR A 165 -11.88 -12.39 -2.49
N ARG A 166 -10.85 -12.34 -3.34
CA ARG A 166 -10.82 -11.53 -4.57
C ARG A 166 -11.57 -12.17 -5.74
N MET A 167 -12.12 -13.37 -5.60
CA MET A 167 -13.04 -13.93 -6.59
C MET A 167 -14.36 -13.16 -6.65
N PHE A 168 -14.72 -12.45 -5.58
CA PHE A 168 -15.92 -11.61 -5.52
C PHE A 168 -15.70 -10.19 -6.09
N GLU A 169 -14.56 -9.93 -6.74
CA GLU A 169 -14.25 -8.66 -7.40
C GLU A 169 -14.12 -8.85 -8.90
N LYS A 170 -14.48 -7.84 -9.69
CA LYS A 170 -14.25 -7.88 -11.13
C LYS A 170 -12.73 -7.94 -11.45
N PRO A 171 -12.28 -8.79 -12.39
CA PRO A 171 -13.06 -9.81 -13.10
C PRO A 171 -13.39 -10.99 -12.16
N PHE A 172 -14.68 -11.25 -11.96
CA PHE A 172 -15.16 -12.21 -10.97
C PHE A 172 -14.53 -13.59 -11.19
N ILE A 173 -14.14 -14.23 -10.10
CA ILE A 173 -13.52 -15.56 -9.99
C ILE A 173 -12.12 -15.61 -10.61
N ILE A 174 -12.01 -15.26 -11.88
CA ILE A 174 -10.79 -15.36 -12.67
C ILE A 174 -9.69 -14.46 -12.10
N GLY A 175 -10.02 -13.26 -11.59
CA GLY A 175 -9.05 -12.36 -10.98
C GLY A 175 -8.34 -12.98 -9.76
N GLY A 176 -9.09 -13.67 -8.91
CA GLY A 176 -8.57 -14.38 -7.74
C GLY A 176 -7.70 -15.58 -8.12
N ILE A 177 -8.12 -16.36 -9.13
CA ILE A 177 -7.36 -17.53 -9.62
C ILE A 177 -5.98 -17.10 -10.15
N PHE A 178 -5.92 -16.05 -10.97
CA PHE A 178 -4.66 -15.60 -11.58
C PHE A 178 -3.67 -15.05 -10.53
N ILE A 179 -4.16 -14.49 -9.43
CA ILE A 179 -3.32 -14.12 -8.28
C ILE A 179 -2.66 -15.35 -7.67
N VAL A 180 -3.43 -16.41 -7.40
CA VAL A 180 -2.92 -17.64 -6.80
C VAL A 180 -1.92 -18.32 -7.76
N ILE A 181 -2.27 -18.44 -9.05
CA ILE A 181 -1.37 -18.99 -10.07
C ILE A 181 -0.04 -18.22 -10.10
N GLY A 182 -0.09 -16.88 -10.11
CA GLY A 182 1.12 -16.06 -10.15
C GLY A 182 2.04 -16.30 -8.96
N TYR A 183 1.46 -16.46 -7.76
CA TYR A 183 2.21 -16.77 -6.54
C TYR A 183 2.85 -18.16 -6.60
N PHE A 184 2.11 -19.21 -6.96
CA PHE A 184 2.65 -20.57 -6.99
C PHE A 184 3.64 -20.78 -8.15
N GLN A 185 3.43 -20.12 -9.28
CA GLN A 185 4.41 -20.08 -10.36
C GLN A 185 5.74 -19.47 -9.88
N ALA A 186 5.69 -18.36 -9.15
CA ALA A 186 6.88 -17.73 -8.56
C ALA A 186 7.63 -18.67 -7.62
N MET A 187 6.88 -19.39 -6.80
CA MET A 187 7.41 -20.35 -5.85
C MET A 187 8.09 -21.53 -6.54
N LEU A 188 7.46 -22.12 -7.55
CA LEU A 188 8.02 -23.24 -8.31
C LEU A 188 9.24 -22.84 -9.13
N GLN A 189 9.30 -21.57 -9.57
CA GLN A 189 10.45 -21.01 -10.28
C GLN A 189 11.60 -20.61 -9.34
N GLY A 190 11.43 -20.74 -8.01
CA GLY A 190 12.46 -20.37 -7.05
C GLY A 190 12.82 -18.88 -7.10
N MET A 191 11.85 -18.00 -7.40
CA MET A 191 12.11 -16.57 -7.45
C MET A 191 12.63 -16.07 -6.09
N ALA A 192 13.41 -14.98 -6.11
CA ALA A 192 13.85 -14.36 -4.87
C ALA A 192 12.65 -13.87 -4.05
N ARG A 193 12.81 -13.90 -2.73
CA ARG A 193 11.89 -13.26 -1.80
C ARG A 193 12.58 -12.03 -1.22
N TYR A 194 11.81 -11.13 -0.63
CA TYR A 194 12.29 -9.94 0.03
C TYR A 194 13.28 -10.34 1.11
N ASP A 195 14.49 -9.81 0.98
CA ASP A 195 15.66 -10.25 1.73
C ASP A 195 15.71 -9.64 3.14
N ASP A 196 14.65 -9.90 3.89
CA ASP A 196 14.50 -9.52 5.28
C ASP A 196 13.69 -10.62 6.00
N LEU A 197 14.38 -11.41 6.81
CA LEU A 197 13.77 -12.52 7.55
C LEU A 197 12.86 -12.03 8.68
N GLU A 198 13.20 -10.93 9.34
CA GLU A 198 12.41 -10.36 10.42
C GLU A 198 11.10 -9.77 9.88
N PHE A 199 11.19 -9.05 8.77
CA PHE A 199 10.03 -8.59 8.01
C PHE A 199 9.10 -9.74 7.65
N ARG A 200 9.64 -10.84 7.09
CA ARG A 200 8.79 -11.98 6.68
C ARG A 200 8.12 -12.68 7.86
N LYS A 201 8.81 -12.83 9.00
CA LYS A 201 8.22 -13.38 10.24
C LYS A 201 7.08 -12.50 10.74
N SER A 202 7.33 -11.18 10.80
CA SER A 202 6.35 -10.17 11.17
C SER A 202 5.12 -10.17 10.25
N LEU A 203 5.36 -10.23 8.93
CA LEU A 203 4.33 -10.32 7.90
C LEU A 203 3.46 -11.56 8.11
N HIS A 204 4.06 -12.72 8.35
CA HIS A 204 3.31 -13.97 8.57
C HIS A 204 2.45 -13.91 9.82
N ALA A 205 2.97 -13.38 10.92
CA ALA A 205 2.18 -13.23 12.16
C ALA A 205 0.96 -12.32 11.95
N TRP A 206 1.14 -11.19 11.24
CA TRP A 206 0.03 -10.31 10.86
C TRP A 206 -0.99 -11.02 9.95
N GLN A 207 -0.51 -11.76 8.95
CA GLN A 207 -1.36 -12.52 8.04
C GLN A 207 -2.17 -13.59 8.76
N MET A 208 -1.55 -14.36 9.68
CA MET A 208 -2.25 -15.38 10.46
C MET A 208 -3.26 -14.76 11.43
N ALA A 209 -2.95 -13.61 12.04
CA ALA A 209 -3.90 -12.88 12.87
C ALA A 209 -5.15 -12.44 12.08
N ARG A 210 -4.98 -11.98 10.83
CA ARG A 210 -6.09 -11.62 9.93
C ARG A 210 -6.96 -12.83 9.56
N LEU A 211 -6.38 -14.03 9.55
CA LEU A 211 -7.11 -15.29 9.38
C LEU A 211 -7.70 -15.84 10.70
N LYS A 212 -7.53 -15.14 11.83
CA LYS A 212 -7.88 -15.60 13.18
C LYS A 212 -7.16 -16.89 13.61
N LEU A 213 -5.97 -17.12 13.05
CA LEU A 213 -5.11 -18.28 13.31
C LEU A 213 -3.84 -17.92 14.12
N GLY A 214 -3.74 -16.68 14.63
CA GLY A 214 -2.57 -16.21 15.36
C GLY A 214 -2.75 -14.81 15.95
N LYS A 215 -1.65 -14.21 16.39
CA LYS A 215 -1.59 -12.85 16.94
C LYS A 215 -0.47 -12.07 16.23
N PRO A 216 -0.62 -10.74 16.02
CA PRO A 216 0.47 -9.92 15.52
C PRO A 216 1.62 -9.88 16.54
N LEU A 217 2.85 -9.67 16.08
CA LEU A 217 4.01 -9.50 16.98
C LEU A 217 4.15 -8.06 17.48
N GLU A 218 3.64 -7.13 16.68
CA GLU A 218 3.77 -5.70 16.86
C GLU A 218 2.56 -5.15 17.64
N SER A 219 2.85 -4.24 18.56
CA SER A 219 1.84 -3.42 19.23
C SER A 219 2.15 -1.97 18.92
N ILE A 220 1.19 -1.27 18.32
CA ILE A 220 1.29 0.17 18.06
C ILE A 220 0.62 0.87 19.26
N PRO A 221 1.30 1.82 19.92
CA PRO A 221 0.71 2.57 21.02
C PRO A 221 -0.61 3.25 20.62
N PRO A 222 -1.55 3.45 21.55
CA PRO A 222 -2.79 4.18 21.24
C PRO A 222 -2.48 5.57 20.70
N GLY A 223 -3.36 6.07 19.83
CA GLY A 223 -3.20 7.42 19.26
C GLY A 223 -3.25 8.47 20.37
N GLN A 224 -2.35 9.44 20.29
CA GLN A 224 -2.28 10.59 21.18
C GLN A 224 -1.91 11.83 20.36
N PRO A 225 -2.38 13.03 20.73
CA PRO A 225 -2.06 14.25 19.98
C PRO A 225 -0.55 14.49 19.88
N ASP A 226 -0.13 15.09 18.78
CA ASP A 226 1.22 15.60 18.63
C ASP A 226 1.39 16.82 19.55
N MET A 227 2.42 16.78 20.40
CA MET A 227 2.69 17.81 21.42
C MET A 227 3.93 18.64 21.07
N SER A 228 4.43 18.50 19.84
CA SER A 228 5.65 19.15 19.35
C SER A 228 5.42 20.52 18.72
#